data_AF-A0AA36GSV8-F1
#
_entry.id   AF-A0AA36GSV8-F1
#
_cell.length_a   1.000
_cell.length_b   1.000
_cell.length_c   1.000
_cell.angle_alpha   90.00
_cell.angle_beta   90.00
_cell.angle_gamma   90.00
#
_symmetry.space_group_name_H-M   'P 1'
#
loop_
_entity.id
_entity.type
_entity.pdbx_description
1 polymer ?
#
loop_
_entity_poly.entity_id
_entity_poly.type
_entity_poly.pdbx_seq_one_letter_code
_entity_poly.pdbx_strand_id
1 'polypeptide(L)'
;MSLNDKEESAAVQMQYWWRKHMKHSEQLSEKARKISEWRGLQDISLHNTELIEKLNAIRRRKAYDLMKYEHILQLPARKVGEYLAKESEKPTKSIKNESEDILERMEYEKRHKAAMVIQRAFRKYHKRRMAEAYLRKCTKIRPQRRVELLAQINDRLSERKNLRKDPLNVIKDKLAQHKLTRAGDAEAYAKRQLVIQSMKRDIAVLSSITPETKITPDLLKCLGSTRPLANYKASMNHESEMERIDDKLLGFHL
;
A
#
# COMPACT_ATOMS: atom_id res chain seq x y z
N MET A 1 29.34 52.06 26.37
CA MET A 1 27.96 51.65 26.73
C MET A 1 27.86 51.63 28.23
N SER A 2 27.01 52.48 28.79
CA SER A 2 26.81 52.61 30.24
C SER A 2 26.11 51.36 30.79
N LEU A 3 26.16 51.15 32.11
CA LEU A 3 25.41 50.07 32.78
C LEU A 3 23.89 50.23 32.57
N ASN A 4 23.38 51.48 32.55
CA ASN A 4 21.99 51.81 32.26
C ASN A 4 21.55 51.30 30.87
N ASP A 5 22.39 51.48 29.85
CA ASP A 5 22.05 51.08 28.47
C ASP A 5 21.82 49.56 28.37
N LYS A 6 22.48 48.76 29.22
CA LYS A 6 22.34 47.30 29.26
C LYS A 6 21.06 46.88 29.99
N GLU A 7 20.71 47.57 31.08
CA GLU A 7 19.49 47.31 31.85
C GLU A 7 18.24 47.67 31.05
N GLU A 8 18.26 48.81 30.34
CA GLU A 8 17.18 49.23 29.44
C GLU A 8 17.00 48.24 28.28
N SER A 9 18.10 47.75 27.70
CA SER A 9 18.05 46.76 26.61
C SER A 9 17.47 45.42 27.09
N ALA A 10 17.82 44.99 28.31
CA ALA A 10 17.27 43.78 28.92
C ALA A 10 15.75 43.91 29.19
N ALA A 11 15.31 45.06 29.71
CA ALA A 11 13.89 45.34 29.94
C ALA A 11 13.06 45.28 28.65
N VAL A 12 13.57 45.85 27.56
CA VAL A 12 12.92 45.79 26.23
C VAL A 12 12.81 44.35 25.73
N GLN A 13 13.85 43.52 25.92
CA GLN A 13 13.79 42.10 25.54
C GLN A 13 12.76 41.32 26.37
N MET A 14 12.68 41.57 27.68
CA MET A 14 11.70 40.93 28.56
C MET A 14 10.26 41.30 28.15
N GLN A 15 10.01 42.57 27.85
CA GLN A 15 8.70 43.03 27.36
C GLN A 15 8.33 42.40 26.01
N TYR A 16 9.29 42.29 25.09
CA TYR A 16 9.09 41.64 23.80
C TYR A 16 8.72 40.15 23.97
N TRP A 17 9.45 39.43 24.82
CA TRP A 17 9.17 38.03 25.14
C TRP A 17 7.80 37.84 25.77
N TRP A 18 7.43 38.69 26.72
CA TRP A 18 6.12 38.68 27.36
C TRP A 18 4.98 38.87 26.33
N ARG A 19 5.08 39.89 25.47
CA ARG A 19 4.09 40.14 24.41
C ARG A 19 3.97 38.97 23.44
N LYS A 20 5.09 38.34 23.09
CA LYS A 20 5.12 37.16 22.23
C LYS A 20 4.46 35.95 22.89
N HIS A 21 4.71 35.73 24.18
CA HIS A 21 4.09 34.65 24.95
C HIS A 21 2.58 34.84 25.09
N MET A 22 2.13 36.07 25.38
CA MET A 22 0.71 36.40 25.47
C MET A 22 -0.03 36.14 24.15
N LYS A 23 0.52 36.58 23.01
CA LYS A 23 -0.04 36.28 21.68
C LYS A 23 -0.11 34.77 21.40
N HIS A 24 0.89 34.01 21.83
CA HIS A 24 0.89 32.56 21.67
C HIS A 24 -0.19 31.88 22.55
N SER A 25 -0.35 32.34 23.79
CA SER A 25 -1.40 31.87 24.70
C SER A 25 -2.80 32.15 24.16
N GLU A 26 -3.01 33.35 23.63
CA GLU A 26 -4.27 33.77 22.99
C GLU A 26 -4.62 32.90 21.78
N GLN A 27 -3.63 32.62 20.92
CA GLN A 27 -3.79 31.69 19.79
C GLN A 27 -4.12 30.25 20.22
N LEU A 28 -3.57 29.79 21.35
CA LEU A 28 -3.91 28.46 21.91
C LEU A 28 -5.34 28.44 22.45
N SER A 29 -5.77 29.50 23.12
CA SER A 29 -7.14 29.66 23.61
C SER A 29 -8.16 29.67 22.47
N GLU A 30 -7.91 30.42 21.40
CA GLU A 30 -8.78 30.43 20.22
C GLU A 30 -8.87 29.05 19.54
N LYS A 31 -7.74 28.32 19.46
CA LYS A 31 -7.72 26.95 18.93
C LYS A 31 -8.54 26.01 19.80
N ALA A 32 -8.43 26.11 21.13
CA ALA A 32 -9.24 25.32 22.05
C ALA A 32 -10.74 25.62 21.89
N ARG A 33 -11.11 26.90 21.77
CA ARG A 33 -12.50 27.31 21.51
C ARG A 33 -13.06 26.70 20.23
N LYS A 34 -12.31 26.81 19.12
CA LYS A 34 -12.68 26.19 17.85
C LYS A 34 -12.88 24.69 17.99
N ILE A 35 -11.98 23.98 18.68
CA ILE A 35 -12.10 22.52 18.89
C ILE A 35 -13.41 22.17 19.64
N SER A 36 -13.77 22.95 20.66
CA SER A 36 -15.03 22.74 21.39
C SER A 36 -16.26 23.00 20.50
N GLU A 37 -16.26 24.05 19.69
CA GLU A 37 -17.30 24.32 18.70
C GLU A 37 -17.46 23.15 17.70
N TRP A 38 -16.34 22.63 17.18
CA TRP A 38 -16.33 21.48 16.27
C TRP A 38 -16.88 20.20 16.92
N ARG A 39 -16.60 19.97 18.21
CA ARG A 39 -17.14 18.81 18.94
C ARG A 39 -18.65 18.92 19.13
N GLY A 40 -19.16 20.10 19.49
CA GLY A 40 -20.60 20.32 19.58
C GLY A 40 -21.33 20.08 18.25
N LEU A 41 -20.73 20.49 17.13
CA LEU A 41 -21.26 20.20 15.79
C LEU A 41 -21.22 18.71 15.44
N GLN A 42 -20.23 17.98 15.94
CA GLN A 42 -20.10 16.54 15.72
C GLN A 42 -21.22 15.76 16.43
N ASP A 43 -21.57 16.13 17.65
CA ASP A 43 -22.67 15.50 18.41
C ASP A 43 -24.02 15.74 17.72
N ILE A 44 -24.26 16.95 17.21
CA ILE A 44 -25.45 17.28 16.41
C ILE A 44 -25.48 16.45 15.12
N SER A 45 -24.35 16.30 14.44
CA SER A 45 -24.26 15.48 13.23
C SER A 45 -24.57 14.00 13.51
N LEU A 46 -24.07 13.45 14.62
CA LEU A 46 -24.35 12.08 15.02
C LEU A 46 -25.84 11.88 15.32
N HIS A 47 -26.44 12.79 16.09
CA HIS A 47 -27.87 12.74 16.38
C HIS A 47 -28.72 12.82 15.11
N ASN A 48 -28.36 13.70 14.17
CA ASN A 48 -29.05 13.81 12.88
C ASN A 48 -28.95 12.51 12.06
N THR A 49 -27.80 11.82 12.09
CA THR A 49 -27.68 10.51 11.42
C THR A 49 -28.58 9.45 12.03
N GLU A 50 -28.69 9.38 13.36
CA GLU A 50 -29.60 8.45 14.04
C GLU A 50 -31.08 8.73 13.70
N LEU A 51 -31.47 10.01 13.63
CA LEU A 51 -32.82 10.40 13.23
C LEU A 51 -33.13 10.00 11.79
N ILE A 52 -32.17 10.18 10.87
CA ILE A 52 -32.32 9.75 9.46
C ILE A 52 -32.47 8.22 9.37
N GLU A 53 -31.69 7.47 10.13
CA GLU A 53 -31.79 6.00 10.19
C GLU A 53 -33.17 5.54 10.69
N LYS A 54 -33.66 6.13 11.78
CA LYS A 54 -35.01 5.86 12.31
C LYS A 54 -36.09 6.17 11.27
N LEU A 55 -35.96 7.30 10.58
CA LEU A 55 -36.92 7.70 9.55
C LEU A 55 -36.91 6.76 8.34
N ASN A 56 -35.73 6.30 7.91
CA ASN A 56 -35.61 5.30 6.84
C ASN A 56 -36.18 3.94 7.25
N ALA A 57 -36.01 3.51 8.51
CA ALA A 57 -36.63 2.29 9.02
C ALA A 57 -38.16 2.37 8.97
N ILE A 58 -38.74 3.51 9.34
CA ILE A 58 -40.19 3.75 9.25
C ILE A 58 -40.66 3.71 7.80
N ARG A 59 -39.95 4.37 6.87
CA ARG A 59 -40.28 4.35 5.43
C ARG A 59 -40.29 2.93 4.87
N ARG A 60 -39.29 2.11 5.19
CA ARG A 60 -39.23 0.70 4.76
C ARG A 60 -40.41 -0.10 5.27
N ARG A 61 -40.74 0.05 6.56
CA ARG A 61 -41.89 -0.63 7.17
C ARG A 61 -43.20 -0.25 6.48
N LYS A 62 -43.41 1.05 6.24
CA LYS A 62 -44.63 1.54 5.57
C LYS A 62 -44.73 1.09 4.12
N ALA A 63 -43.61 1.05 3.39
CA ALA A 63 -43.59 0.53 2.02
C ALA A 63 -43.96 -0.95 1.97
N TYR A 64 -43.45 -1.75 2.92
CA TYR A 64 -43.82 -3.17 3.04
C TYR A 64 -45.32 -3.35 3.34
N ASP A 65 -45.84 -2.59 4.31
CA ASP A 65 -47.27 -2.64 4.65
C ASP A 65 -48.13 -2.31 3.41
N LEU A 66 -47.78 -1.27 2.65
CA LEU A 66 -48.47 -0.90 1.42
C LEU A 66 -48.43 -2.00 0.35
N MET A 67 -47.24 -2.54 0.05
CA MET A 67 -47.11 -3.66 -0.90
C MET A 67 -47.94 -4.87 -0.47
N LYS A 68 -47.99 -5.16 0.84
CA LYS A 68 -48.80 -6.24 1.39
C LYS A 68 -50.30 -5.99 1.16
N TYR A 69 -50.78 -4.78 1.42
CA TYR A 69 -52.18 -4.44 1.18
C TYR A 69 -52.56 -4.47 -0.30
N GLU A 70 -51.71 -3.93 -1.19
CA GLU A 70 -51.91 -3.99 -2.64
C GLU A 70 -51.97 -5.43 -3.15
N HIS A 71 -51.07 -6.29 -2.66
CA HIS A 71 -51.07 -7.70 -3.04
C HIS A 71 -52.33 -8.43 -2.57
N ILE A 72 -52.81 -8.15 -1.36
CA ILE A 72 -54.06 -8.73 -0.83
C ILE A 72 -55.26 -8.29 -1.67
N LEU A 73 -55.31 -7.03 -2.11
CA LEU A 73 -56.38 -6.51 -2.96
C LEU A 73 -56.45 -7.20 -4.33
N GLN A 74 -55.29 -7.62 -4.86
CA GLN A 74 -55.20 -8.32 -6.15
C GLN A 74 -55.45 -9.83 -6.06
N LEU A 75 -55.45 -10.41 -4.85
CA LEU A 75 -55.63 -11.84 -4.65
C LEU A 75 -57.12 -12.24 -4.65
N PRO A 76 -57.47 -13.42 -5.22
CA PRO A 76 -58.80 -13.98 -5.05
C PRO A 76 -59.09 -14.22 -3.57
N ALA A 77 -60.27 -13.83 -3.07
CA ALA A 77 -60.64 -13.89 -1.65
C ALA A 77 -60.35 -15.24 -0.96
N ARG A 78 -60.48 -16.34 -1.72
CA ARG A 78 -60.21 -17.73 -1.27
C ARG A 78 -58.75 -17.96 -0.85
N LYS A 79 -57.80 -17.23 -1.46
CA LYS A 79 -56.34 -17.38 -1.26
C LYS A 79 -55.77 -16.40 -0.23
N VAL A 80 -56.57 -15.43 0.23
CA VAL A 80 -56.12 -14.42 1.19
C VAL A 80 -55.77 -15.05 2.55
N GLY A 81 -56.56 -16.03 3.00
CA GLY A 81 -56.29 -16.75 4.26
C GLY A 81 -54.96 -17.52 4.22
N GLU A 82 -54.66 -18.20 3.12
CA GLU A 82 -53.39 -18.91 2.92
C GLU A 82 -52.19 -17.95 2.86
N TYR A 83 -52.35 -16.80 2.19
CA TYR A 83 -51.30 -15.78 2.11
C TYR A 83 -51.01 -15.15 3.48
N LEU A 84 -52.05 -14.80 4.25
CA LEU A 84 -51.89 -14.24 5.60
C LEU A 84 -51.27 -15.24 6.58
N ALA A 85 -51.57 -16.55 6.44
CA ALA A 85 -50.97 -17.60 7.23
C ALA A 85 -49.47 -17.79 6.91
N LYS A 86 -49.08 -17.68 5.63
CA LYS A 86 -47.65 -17.72 5.22
C LYS A 86 -46.86 -16.49 5.64
N GLU A 87 -47.51 -15.33 5.68
CA GLU A 87 -46.92 -14.08 6.13
C GLU A 87 -46.78 -13.96 7.66
N SER A 88 -47.61 -14.68 8.43
CA SER A 88 -47.51 -14.71 9.90
C SER A 88 -46.41 -15.66 10.39
N GLU A 89 -46.05 -16.67 9.59
CA GLU A 89 -44.78 -17.37 9.71
C GLU A 89 -43.65 -16.41 9.35
N LYS A 90 -42.85 -16.00 10.34
CA LYS A 90 -41.79 -14.96 10.23
C LYS A 90 -41.14 -14.95 8.83
N PRO A 91 -40.98 -13.76 8.19
CA PRO A 91 -40.45 -13.67 6.84
C PRO A 91 -39.06 -14.29 6.79
N THR A 92 -39.01 -15.49 6.23
CA THR A 92 -37.80 -16.28 6.12
C THR A 92 -37.20 -15.95 4.75
N LYS A 93 -36.19 -15.08 4.80
CA LYS A 93 -34.99 -15.08 3.94
C LYS A 93 -34.91 -14.13 2.74
N SER A 94 -35.98 -13.54 2.18
CA SER A 94 -35.79 -12.69 0.98
C SER A 94 -35.39 -11.23 1.28
N ILE A 95 -35.95 -10.59 2.32
CA ILE A 95 -35.60 -9.20 2.70
C ILE A 95 -34.29 -9.12 3.52
N LYS A 96 -33.87 -10.25 4.10
CA LYS A 96 -32.62 -10.33 4.87
C LYS A 96 -31.39 -10.09 4.00
N ASN A 97 -31.40 -10.55 2.75
CA ASN A 97 -30.22 -10.43 1.87
C ASN A 97 -29.91 -8.98 1.49
N GLU A 98 -30.91 -8.16 1.14
CA GLU A 98 -30.67 -6.74 0.83
C GLU A 98 -30.29 -5.93 2.07
N SER A 99 -30.86 -6.27 3.23
CA SER A 99 -30.52 -5.61 4.49
C SER A 99 -29.16 -6.05 5.03
N GLU A 100 -28.75 -7.30 4.82
CA GLU A 100 -27.38 -7.78 5.07
C GLU A 100 -26.37 -7.12 4.14
N ASP A 101 -26.65 -7.01 2.84
CA ASP A 101 -25.78 -6.31 1.89
C ASP A 101 -25.57 -4.83 2.28
N ILE A 102 -26.63 -4.16 2.73
CA ILE A 102 -26.54 -2.78 3.21
C ILE A 102 -25.73 -2.71 4.51
N LEU A 103 -25.93 -3.64 5.44
CA LEU A 103 -25.16 -3.72 6.68
C LEU A 103 -23.68 -4.00 6.42
N GLU A 104 -23.36 -4.89 5.50
CA GLU A 104 -22.00 -5.25 5.13
C GLU A 104 -21.28 -4.09 4.45
N ARG A 105 -21.97 -3.35 3.57
CA ARG A 105 -21.42 -2.10 2.98
C ARG A 105 -21.16 -1.04 4.04
N MET A 106 -22.07 -0.85 4.98
CA MET A 106 -21.88 0.10 6.08
C MET A 106 -20.72 -0.30 7.00
N GLU A 107 -20.58 -1.60 7.27
CA GLU A 107 -19.48 -2.11 8.09
C GLU A 107 -18.13 -2.00 7.36
N TYR A 108 -18.10 -2.30 6.06
CA TYR A 108 -16.94 -2.08 5.20
C TYR A 108 -16.53 -0.61 5.19
N GLU A 109 -17.47 0.33 5.02
CA GLU A 109 -17.17 1.76 5.07
C GLU A 109 -16.63 2.19 6.43
N LYS A 110 -17.18 1.67 7.54
CA LYS A 110 -16.67 1.94 8.90
C LYS A 110 -15.24 1.45 9.05
N ARG A 111 -14.96 0.21 8.62
CA ARG A 111 -13.60 -0.37 8.63
C ARG A 111 -12.65 0.43 7.74
N HIS A 112 -13.10 0.84 6.55
CA HIS A 112 -12.31 1.65 5.62
C HIS A 112 -12.00 3.04 6.17
N LYS A 113 -12.97 3.73 6.76
CA LYS A 113 -12.77 5.02 7.45
C LYS A 113 -11.80 4.88 8.62
N ALA A 114 -11.94 3.84 9.43
CA ALA A 114 -11.00 3.55 10.52
C ALA A 114 -9.59 3.29 9.99
N ALA A 115 -9.45 2.48 8.95
CA ALA A 115 -8.17 2.20 8.29
C ALA A 115 -7.53 3.50 7.76
N MET A 116 -8.30 4.40 7.14
CA MET A 116 -7.81 5.69 6.67
C MET A 116 -7.29 6.59 7.81
N VAL A 117 -7.98 6.60 8.96
CA VAL A 117 -7.53 7.33 10.15
C VAL A 117 -6.21 6.76 10.67
N ILE A 118 -6.13 5.44 10.80
CA ILE A 118 -4.92 4.73 11.24
C ILE A 118 -3.76 5.01 10.28
N GLN A 119 -3.97 4.84 8.98
CA GLN A 119 -2.95 5.12 7.95
C GLN A 119 -2.49 6.58 8.00
N ARG A 120 -3.40 7.55 8.20
CA ARG A 120 -3.06 8.96 8.35
C ARG A 120 -2.19 9.20 9.59
N ALA A 121 -2.50 8.56 10.71
CA ALA A 121 -1.70 8.62 11.93
C ALA A 121 -0.29 8.05 11.71
N PHE A 122 -0.18 6.88 11.09
CA PHE A 122 1.12 6.26 10.77
C PHE A 122 1.94 7.11 9.79
N ARG A 123 1.32 7.68 8.75
CA ARG A 123 2.00 8.61 7.83
C ARG A 123 2.53 9.84 8.58
N LYS A 124 1.74 10.42 9.49
CA LYS A 124 2.15 11.56 10.32
C LYS A 124 3.30 11.19 11.26
N TYR A 125 3.21 10.06 11.93
CA TYR A 125 4.27 9.53 12.79
C TYR A 125 5.57 9.30 12.01
N HIS A 126 5.49 8.67 10.84
CA HIS A 126 6.65 8.42 9.99
C HIS A 126 7.31 9.72 9.52
N LYS A 127 6.52 10.70 9.05
CA LYS A 127 7.04 12.03 8.70
C LYS A 127 7.75 12.70 9.88
N ARG A 128 7.16 12.64 11.08
CA ARG A 128 7.79 13.17 12.30
C ARG A 128 9.11 12.48 12.60
N ARG A 129 9.14 11.15 12.56
CA ARG A 129 10.36 10.35 12.79
C ARG A 129 11.46 10.69 11.79
N MET A 130 11.13 10.88 10.51
CA MET A 130 12.10 11.30 9.49
C MET A 130 12.63 12.71 9.75
N ALA A 131 11.76 13.66 10.13
CA ALA A 131 12.17 15.02 10.49
C ALA A 131 13.09 15.02 11.72
N GLU A 132 12.78 14.22 12.75
CA GLU A 132 13.62 14.05 13.94
C GLU A 132 14.99 13.43 13.58
N ALA A 133 15.01 12.39 12.74
CA ALA A 133 16.25 11.77 12.28
C ALA A 133 17.12 12.75 11.47
N TYR A 134 16.50 13.55 10.59
CA TYR A 134 17.15 14.62 9.86
C TYR A 134 17.71 15.68 10.80
N LEU A 135 16.90 16.14 11.77
CA LEU A 135 17.33 17.11 12.77
C LEU A 135 18.53 16.61 13.57
N ARG A 136 18.51 15.35 14.05
CA ARG A 136 19.65 14.72 14.75
C ARG A 136 20.91 14.69 13.90
N LYS A 137 20.79 14.41 12.59
CA LYS A 137 21.93 14.47 11.66
C LYS A 137 22.44 15.90 11.49
N CYS A 138 21.54 16.87 11.37
CA CYS A 138 21.92 18.27 11.28
C CYS A 138 22.61 18.76 12.55
N THR A 139 22.05 18.50 13.74
CA THR A 139 22.60 18.96 15.02
C THR A 139 23.95 18.33 15.39
N LYS A 140 24.35 17.23 14.75
CA LYS A 140 25.70 16.65 14.88
C LYS A 140 26.79 17.65 14.50
N ILE A 141 26.52 18.57 13.57
CA ILE A 141 27.45 19.62 13.16
C ILE A 141 27.01 20.94 13.79
N ARG A 142 27.94 21.61 14.48
CA ARG A 142 27.72 22.94 15.09
C ARG A 142 27.20 23.94 14.05
N PRO A 143 26.28 24.85 14.40
CA PRO A 143 25.67 25.79 13.44
C PRO A 143 26.70 26.61 12.64
N GLN A 144 27.74 27.13 13.31
CA GLN A 144 28.82 27.90 12.66
C GLN A 144 29.55 27.09 11.61
N ARG A 145 29.99 25.87 11.96
CA ARG A 145 30.63 24.94 11.01
C ARG A 145 29.73 24.59 9.83
N ARG A 146 28.41 24.55 10.02
CA ARG A 146 27.45 24.31 8.93
C ARG A 146 27.39 25.50 7.97
N VAL A 147 27.40 26.73 8.48
CA VAL A 147 27.44 27.94 7.64
C VAL A 147 28.74 27.98 6.84
N GLU A 148 29.89 27.65 7.45
CA GLU A 148 31.18 27.54 6.75
C GLU A 148 31.13 26.48 5.64
N LEU A 149 30.59 25.28 5.91
CA LEU A 149 30.46 24.23 4.89
C LEU A 149 29.50 24.62 3.78
N LEU A 150 28.41 25.32 4.10
CA LEU A 150 27.48 25.86 3.11
C LEU A 150 28.13 26.96 2.27
N ALA A 151 28.94 27.83 2.88
CA ALA A 151 29.74 28.83 2.18
C ALA A 151 30.74 28.13 1.23
N GLN A 152 31.50 27.15 1.71
CA GLN A 152 32.40 26.36 0.85
C GLN A 152 31.68 25.63 -0.28
N ILE A 153 30.48 25.08 -0.04
CA ILE A 153 29.65 24.48 -1.09
C ILE A 153 29.18 25.54 -2.07
N ASN A 154 28.74 26.70 -1.58
CA ASN A 154 28.28 27.80 -2.41
C ASN A 154 29.42 28.40 -3.24
N ASP A 155 30.61 28.53 -2.67
CA ASP A 155 31.83 28.96 -3.35
C ASP A 155 32.23 27.91 -4.39
N ARG A 156 32.21 26.61 -4.07
CA ARG A 156 32.40 25.55 -5.06
C ARG A 156 31.34 25.56 -6.16
N LEU A 157 30.08 25.91 -5.86
CA LEU A 157 29.01 26.03 -6.84
C LEU A 157 29.14 27.31 -7.68
N SER A 158 29.67 28.38 -7.10
CA SER A 158 29.90 29.67 -7.75
C SER A 158 31.17 29.64 -8.61
N GLU A 159 32.23 28.96 -8.16
CA GLU A 159 33.44 28.60 -8.90
C GLU A 159 33.11 27.61 -10.03
N ARG A 160 32.09 26.77 -9.84
CA ARG A 160 31.41 26.04 -10.94
C ARG A 160 30.54 26.99 -11.77
N LYS A 161 31.11 28.08 -12.29
CA LYS A 161 30.52 28.87 -13.40
C LYS A 161 30.18 27.99 -14.62
N ASN A 162 30.82 26.83 -14.72
CA ASN A 162 30.36 25.73 -15.54
C ASN A 162 29.93 24.60 -14.61
N LEU A 163 28.61 24.41 -14.44
CA LEU A 163 28.07 23.07 -14.30
C LEU A 163 28.75 22.28 -15.41
N ARG A 164 29.67 21.38 -15.04
CA ARG A 164 30.40 20.53 -15.98
C ARG A 164 29.33 19.86 -16.83
N LYS A 165 29.04 20.42 -18.02
CA LYS A 165 28.47 19.65 -19.11
C LYS A 165 29.52 18.56 -19.25
N ASP A 166 29.20 17.36 -18.75
CA ASP A 166 30.00 16.20 -19.06
C ASP A 166 30.30 16.33 -20.56
N PRO A 167 31.59 16.31 -20.97
CA PRO A 167 31.93 16.53 -22.36
C PRO A 167 31.04 15.60 -23.19
N LEU A 168 30.50 16.09 -24.30
CA LEU A 168 29.40 15.42 -25.03
C LEU A 168 29.62 13.91 -25.21
N ASN A 169 30.87 13.50 -25.33
CA ASN A 169 31.33 12.11 -25.38
C ASN A 169 30.96 11.29 -24.13
N VAL A 170 31.18 11.80 -22.91
CA VAL A 170 30.79 11.13 -21.66
C VAL A 170 29.27 10.95 -21.56
N ILE A 171 28.48 11.90 -22.06
CA ILE A 171 27.02 11.77 -22.10
C ILE A 171 26.61 10.71 -23.13
N LYS A 172 27.24 10.69 -24.31
CA LYS A 172 27.03 9.67 -25.34
C LYS A 172 27.38 8.27 -24.83
N ASP A 173 28.50 8.12 -24.12
CA ASP A 173 28.97 6.85 -23.57
C ASP A 173 28.01 6.32 -22.51
N LYS A 174 27.57 7.16 -21.57
CA LYS A 174 26.56 6.80 -20.56
C LYS A 174 25.24 6.38 -21.21
N LEU A 175 24.83 7.05 -22.28
CA LEU A 175 23.60 6.75 -23.00
C LEU A 175 23.71 5.44 -23.81
N ALA A 176 24.89 5.15 -24.37
CA ALA A 176 25.19 3.88 -25.02
C ALA A 176 25.21 2.72 -24.01
N GLN A 177 25.86 2.89 -22.86
CA GLN A 177 25.84 1.91 -21.77
C GLN A 177 24.41 1.61 -21.32
N HIS A 178 23.59 2.64 -21.09
CA HIS A 178 22.19 2.45 -20.69
C HIS A 178 21.36 1.72 -21.76
N LYS A 179 21.60 1.98 -23.05
CA LYS A 179 20.96 1.23 -24.15
C LYS A 179 21.38 -0.24 -24.16
N LEU A 180 22.67 -0.53 -23.95
CA LEU A 180 23.18 -1.90 -23.86
C LEU A 180 22.59 -2.65 -22.67
N THR A 181 22.54 -2.03 -21.49
CA THR A 181 21.91 -2.64 -20.31
C THR A 181 20.44 -2.94 -20.56
N ARG A 182 19.67 -2.00 -21.13
CA ARG A 182 18.28 -2.26 -21.51
C ARG A 182 18.12 -3.40 -22.51
N ALA A 183 19.01 -3.49 -23.51
CA ALA A 183 18.96 -4.56 -24.48
C ALA A 183 19.22 -5.93 -23.82
N GLY A 184 20.20 -6.00 -22.91
CA GLY A 184 20.46 -7.19 -22.09
C GLY A 184 19.27 -7.56 -21.20
N ASP A 185 18.63 -6.58 -20.55
CA ASP A 185 17.44 -6.80 -19.72
C ASP A 185 16.25 -7.31 -20.56
N ALA A 186 16.06 -6.76 -21.77
CA ALA A 186 15.03 -7.19 -22.70
C ALA A 186 15.27 -8.63 -23.19
N GLU A 187 16.52 -8.99 -23.51
CA GLU A 187 16.88 -10.35 -23.89
C GLU A 187 16.69 -11.33 -22.73
N ALA A 188 17.11 -10.96 -21.52
CA ALA A 188 16.89 -11.76 -20.31
C ALA A 188 15.40 -11.94 -20.02
N TYR A 189 14.58 -10.90 -20.24
CA TYR A 189 13.14 -11.00 -20.13
C TYR A 189 12.55 -11.93 -21.19
N ALA A 190 12.97 -11.85 -22.45
CA ALA A 190 12.53 -12.74 -23.52
C ALA A 190 12.86 -14.21 -23.21
N LYS A 191 14.08 -14.49 -22.72
CA LYS A 191 14.47 -15.83 -22.25
C LYS A 191 13.57 -16.33 -21.13
N ARG A 192 13.28 -15.49 -20.12
CA ARG A 192 12.34 -15.84 -19.04
C ARG A 192 10.93 -16.12 -19.55
N GLN A 193 10.44 -15.33 -20.52
CA GLN A 193 9.11 -15.55 -21.10
C GLN A 193 9.03 -16.89 -21.84
N LEU A 194 10.05 -17.28 -22.59
CA LEU A 194 10.10 -18.59 -23.25
C LEU A 194 10.04 -19.74 -22.24
N VAL A 195 10.80 -19.64 -21.14
CA VAL A 195 10.78 -20.63 -20.06
C VAL A 195 9.39 -20.72 -19.42
N ILE A 196 8.79 -19.57 -19.05
CA ILE A 196 7.44 -19.53 -18.47
C ILE A 196 6.41 -20.13 -19.43
N GLN A 197 6.49 -19.84 -20.73
CA GLN A 197 5.60 -20.43 -21.73
C GLN A 197 5.79 -21.94 -21.86
N SER A 198 7.02 -22.45 -21.74
CA SER A 198 7.26 -23.90 -21.66
C SER A 198 6.61 -24.49 -20.42
N MET A 199 6.88 -23.94 -19.24
CA MET A 199 6.30 -24.44 -17.98
C MET A 199 4.77 -24.40 -17.99
N LYS A 200 4.16 -23.37 -18.58
CA LYS A 200 2.70 -23.30 -18.75
C LYS A 200 2.17 -24.42 -19.64
N ARG A 201 2.87 -24.75 -20.73
CA ARG A 201 2.50 -25.89 -21.58
C ARG A 201 2.62 -27.20 -20.80
N ASP A 202 3.71 -27.39 -20.06
CA ASP A 202 3.96 -28.59 -19.27
C ASP A 202 2.89 -28.79 -18.19
N ILE A 203 2.54 -27.72 -17.45
CA ILE A 203 1.47 -27.73 -16.45
C ILE A 203 0.11 -28.08 -17.09
N ALA A 204 -0.19 -27.52 -18.26
CA ALA A 204 -1.44 -27.80 -18.97
C ALA A 204 -1.53 -29.27 -19.39
N VAL A 205 -0.43 -29.85 -19.88
CA VAL A 205 -0.34 -31.28 -20.19
C VAL A 205 -0.54 -32.12 -18.93
N LEU A 206 0.19 -31.82 -17.85
CA LEU A 206 0.08 -32.55 -16.58
C LEU A 206 -1.34 -32.47 -15.98
N SER A 207 -1.99 -31.31 -16.09
CA SER A 207 -3.35 -31.10 -15.58
C SER A 207 -4.42 -31.83 -16.41
N SER A 208 -4.11 -32.23 -17.64
CA SER A 208 -5.00 -33.02 -18.50
C SER A 208 -4.93 -34.53 -18.26
N ILE A 209 -3.95 -35.00 -17.49
CA ILE A 209 -3.76 -36.41 -17.14
C ILE A 209 -4.66 -36.75 -15.96
N THR A 210 -5.57 -37.70 -16.16
CA THR A 210 -6.43 -38.28 -15.11
C THR A 210 -6.01 -39.74 -14.84
N PRO A 211 -6.43 -40.37 -13.73
CA PRO A 211 -6.05 -41.76 -13.41
C PRO A 211 -6.42 -42.78 -14.50
N GLU A 212 -7.37 -42.44 -15.36
CA GLU A 212 -7.88 -43.28 -16.46
C GLU A 212 -7.23 -42.98 -17.82
N THR A 213 -6.38 -41.95 -17.92
CA THR A 213 -5.71 -41.64 -19.19
C THR A 213 -4.69 -42.70 -19.57
N LYS A 214 -4.88 -43.33 -20.74
CA LYS A 214 -3.93 -44.28 -21.32
C LYS A 214 -2.65 -43.53 -21.73
N ILE A 215 -1.50 -44.06 -21.32
CA ILE A 215 -0.19 -43.50 -21.67
C ILE A 215 0.05 -43.70 -23.17
N THR A 216 -0.03 -42.61 -23.95
CA THR A 216 0.30 -42.62 -25.37
C THR A 216 1.74 -42.17 -25.62
N PRO A 217 2.40 -42.62 -26.69
CA PRO A 217 3.75 -42.19 -27.05
C PRO A 217 3.89 -40.68 -27.22
N ASP A 218 2.83 -39.99 -27.67
CA ASP A 218 2.84 -38.53 -27.83
C ASP A 218 2.69 -37.79 -26.50
N LEU A 219 1.95 -38.35 -25.54
CA LEU A 219 1.90 -37.86 -24.17
C LEU A 219 3.28 -37.99 -23.49
N LEU A 220 3.98 -39.10 -23.72
CA LEU A 220 5.36 -39.31 -23.27
C LEU A 220 6.36 -38.32 -23.90
N LYS A 221 6.16 -37.93 -25.16
CA LYS A 221 6.98 -36.87 -25.80
C LYS A 221 6.70 -35.49 -25.21
N CYS A 222 5.45 -35.18 -24.88
CA CYS A 222 5.01 -33.91 -24.32
C CYS A 222 5.42 -33.71 -22.85
N LEU A 223 5.53 -34.78 -22.07
CA LEU A 223 6.05 -34.75 -20.69
C LEU A 223 7.56 -34.48 -20.59
N GLY A 224 8.20 -34.18 -21.73
CA GLY A 224 9.63 -34.03 -21.85
C GLY A 224 10.28 -35.39 -22.01
N SER A 225 10.91 -35.59 -23.16
CA SER A 225 11.97 -36.59 -23.32
C SER A 225 12.91 -36.53 -22.11
N THR A 226 13.36 -37.68 -21.62
CA THR A 226 14.39 -37.90 -20.59
C THR A 226 15.74 -37.19 -20.86
N ARG A 227 15.82 -36.24 -21.79
CA ARG A 227 16.97 -35.39 -22.12
C ARG A 227 17.52 -34.55 -20.95
N PRO A 228 16.73 -33.95 -20.05
CA PRO A 228 17.30 -33.28 -18.86
C PRO A 228 18.03 -34.29 -17.96
N LEU A 229 17.48 -35.51 -17.84
CA LEU A 229 18.10 -36.62 -17.13
C LEU A 229 19.32 -37.18 -17.85
N ALA A 230 19.34 -37.19 -19.19
CA ALA A 230 20.50 -37.64 -19.97
C ALA A 230 21.69 -36.68 -19.85
N ASN A 231 21.43 -35.37 -19.91
CA ASN A 231 22.47 -34.35 -19.70
C ASN A 231 22.93 -34.31 -18.24
N TYR A 232 22.02 -34.50 -17.28
CA TYR A 232 22.37 -34.64 -15.86
C TYR A 232 23.19 -35.90 -15.60
N LYS A 233 22.82 -37.06 -16.18
CA LYS A 233 23.63 -38.29 -16.13
C LYS A 233 24.98 -38.13 -16.80
N ALA A 234 25.05 -37.43 -17.93
CA ALA A 234 26.32 -37.11 -18.59
C ALA A 234 27.19 -36.20 -17.73
N SER A 235 26.60 -35.21 -17.05
CA SER A 235 27.30 -34.35 -16.09
C SER A 235 27.83 -35.14 -14.88
N MET A 236 26.99 -35.99 -14.28
CA MET A 236 27.39 -36.85 -13.16
C MET A 236 28.49 -37.84 -13.57
N ASN A 237 28.38 -38.46 -14.75
CA ASN A 237 29.42 -39.35 -15.26
C ASN A 237 30.72 -38.59 -15.53
N HIS A 238 30.65 -37.38 -16.10
CA HIS A 238 31.82 -36.55 -16.32
C HIS A 238 32.50 -36.17 -15.00
N GLU A 239 31.73 -35.77 -13.98
CA GLU A 239 32.23 -35.42 -12.66
C GLU A 239 32.91 -36.62 -11.96
N SER A 240 32.29 -37.81 -12.00
CA SER A 240 32.92 -39.05 -11.50
C SER A 240 34.16 -39.47 -12.29
N GLU A 241 34.24 -39.16 -13.58
CA GLU A 241 35.41 -39.46 -14.39
C GLU A 241 36.56 -38.47 -14.14
N MET A 242 36.24 -37.20 -13.87
CA MET A 242 37.21 -36.21 -13.39
C MET A 242 37.75 -36.57 -12.01
N GLU A 243 36.91 -37.02 -11.07
CA GLU A 243 37.38 -37.53 -9.76
C GLU A 243 38.32 -38.73 -9.93
N ARG A 244 38.01 -39.69 -10.81
CA ARG A 244 38.92 -40.83 -11.10
C ARG A 244 40.26 -40.39 -11.69
N ILE A 245 40.26 -39.35 -12.51
CA ILE A 245 41.49 -38.78 -13.08
C ILE A 245 42.28 -38.09 -11.97
N ASP A 246 41.62 -37.30 -11.13
CA ASP A 246 42.25 -36.63 -9.99
C ASP A 246 42.82 -37.63 -8.98
N ASP A 247 42.12 -38.72 -8.67
CA ASP A 247 42.61 -39.81 -7.81
C ASP A 247 43.84 -40.52 -8.39
N LYS A 248 43.86 -40.72 -9.72
CA LYS A 248 45.03 -41.27 -10.43
C LYS A 248 46.21 -40.29 -10.42
N LEU A 249 45.97 -39.00 -10.55
CA LEU A 249 47.00 -37.96 -10.52
C LEU A 249 47.55 -37.74 -9.11
N LEU A 250 46.72 -37.93 -8.08
CA LEU A 250 47.10 -37.85 -6.67
C LEU A 250 47.77 -39.13 -6.14
N GLY A 251 47.89 -40.17 -6.98
CA GLY A 251 48.66 -41.37 -6.65
C GLY A 251 48.03 -42.25 -5.59
N PHE A 252 46.71 -42.16 -5.35
CA PHE A 252 46.00 -43.10 -4.49
C PHE A 252 45.75 -44.43 -5.22
N HIS A 253 46.81 -45.18 -5.45
CA HIS A 253 46.73 -46.62 -5.71
C HIS A 253 46.82 -47.38 -4.38
N LEU A 254 45.69 -47.97 -3.99
CA LEU A 254 45.64 -49.23 -3.24
C LEU A 254 44.84 -50.23 -4.07
#